data_AF-A0A7X9BZ13-F1
#
_entry.id   AF-A0A7X9BZ13-F1
#
_cell.length_a   1.000
_cell.length_b   1.000
_cell.length_c   1.000
_cell.angle_alpha   90.00
_cell.angle_beta   90.00
_cell.angle_gamma   90.00
#
_symmetry.space_group_name_H-M   'P 1'
#
loop_
_entity.id
_entity.type
_entity.pdbx_description
1 polymer ?
#
loop_
_entity_poly.entity_id
_entity_poly.type
_entity_poly.pdbx_seq_one_letter_code
_entity_poly.pdbx_strand_id
1 'polypeptide(L)'
;MNAYRPTPTSHWVTILKILLLIIALYFTAVILSHVFAWFFSVAFVIIRIAVYFVTSILVLHFFIKLIFGYDLLGFIFSSIRRPW
;
A
#
# COMPACT_ATOMS: atom_id res chain seq x y z
N MET A 1 46.39 2.71 34.11
CA MET A 1 45.10 2.35 33.49
C MET A 1 44.02 2.51 34.55
N ASN A 2 43.12 3.49 34.39
CA ASN A 2 42.04 3.73 35.35
C ASN A 2 40.92 2.72 35.09
N ALA A 3 40.64 1.87 36.08
CA ALA A 3 39.57 0.88 36.00
C ALA A 3 38.21 1.59 36.09
N TYR A 4 37.43 1.53 35.01
CA TYR A 4 36.03 1.95 35.00
C TYR A 4 35.24 1.04 35.95
N ARG A 5 34.78 1.57 37.09
CA ARG A 5 33.87 0.84 37.98
C ARG A 5 32.43 1.15 37.58
N PRO A 6 31.61 0.15 37.23
CA PRO A 6 30.21 0.39 36.91
C PRO A 6 29.49 0.90 38.17
N THR A 7 28.92 2.10 38.07
CA THR A 7 28.08 2.67 39.13
C THR A 7 26.83 1.80 39.29
N PRO A 8 26.49 1.33 40.50
CA PRO A 8 25.29 0.53 40.71
C PRO A 8 24.07 1.34 40.28
N THR A 9 23.38 0.87 39.24
CA THR A 9 22.18 1.53 38.72
C THR A 9 21.05 1.28 39.71
N SER A 10 20.52 2.36 40.30
CA SER A 10 19.41 2.26 41.23
C SER A 10 18.17 1.71 40.51
N HIS A 11 17.47 0.75 41.12
CA HIS A 11 16.23 0.17 40.59
C HIS A 11 15.19 1.24 40.22
N TRP A 12 15.17 2.36 40.95
CA TRP A 12 14.32 3.52 40.68
C TRP A 12 14.61 4.19 39.33
N VAL A 13 15.88 4.29 38.94
CA VAL A 13 16.29 4.87 37.65
C VAL A 13 15.89 3.94 36.51
N THR A 14 15.99 2.63 36.72
CA THR A 14 15.55 1.63 35.74
C THR A 14 14.04 1.69 35.53
N ILE A 15 13.24 1.78 36.60
CA ILE A 15 11.78 1.92 36.53
C ILE A 15 11.40 3.21 35.78
N LEU A 16 12.04 4.33 36.09
CA LEU A 16 11.79 5.60 35.41
C LEU A 16 12.06 5.51 33.90
N LYS A 17 13.16 4.87 33.51
CA LYS A 17 13.50 4.65 32.10
C LYS A 17 12.46 3.79 31.38
N ILE A 18 12.00 2.71 32.02
CA ILE A 18 10.95 1.84 31.45
C ILE A 18 9.64 2.60 31.29
N LEU A 19 9.25 3.40 32.29
CA LEU A 19 8.05 4.22 32.22
C LEU A 19 8.12 5.23 31.07
N LEU A 20 9.26 5.92 30.93
CA LEU A 20 9.50 6.87 29.84
C LEU A 20 9.46 6.18 28.47
N LEU A 21 10.05 4.98 28.36
CA LEU A 21 10.00 4.17 27.15
C LEU A 21 8.56 3.85 26.73
N ILE A 22 7.73 3.40 27.67
CA ILE A 22 6.32 3.05 27.41
C ILE A 22 5.56 4.28 26.93
N ILE A 23 5.74 5.43 27.58
CA ILE A 23 5.10 6.70 27.20
C ILE A 23 5.53 7.11 25.79
N ALA A 24 6.84 7.12 25.50
CA ALA A 24 7.37 7.48 24.19
C ALA A 24 6.86 6.54 23.08
N LEU A 25 6.77 5.24 23.37
CA LEU A 25 6.25 4.26 22.44
C LEU A 25 4.76 4.46 22.17
N TYR A 26 3.98 4.77 23.21
CA TYR A 26 2.56 5.09 23.08
C TYR A 26 2.35 6.32 22.19
N PHE A 27 3.08 7.41 22.43
CA PHE A 27 3.00 8.61 21.59
C PHE A 27 3.35 8.33 20.14
N THR A 28 4.40 7.54 19.92
CA THR A 28 4.81 7.13 18.58
C THR A 28 3.70 6.33 17.90
N ALA A 29 3.11 5.35 18.59
CA ALA A 29 2.00 4.55 18.05
C ALA A 29 0.78 5.40 17.69
N VAL A 30 0.40 6.36 18.54
CA VAL A 30 -0.73 7.26 18.29
C VAL A 30 -0.49 8.12 17.05
N ILE A 31 0.66 8.80 16.97
CA ILE A 31 0.99 9.67 15.84
C ILE A 31 1.07 8.85 14.55
N LEU A 32 1.74 7.70 14.62
CA LEU A 32 1.94 6.82 13.47
C LEU A 32 0.60 6.27 12.97
N SER A 33 -0.33 5.91 13.86
CA SER A 33 -1.66 5.45 13.47
C SER A 33 -2.45 6.50 12.68
N HIS A 34 -2.35 7.77 13.09
CA HIS A 34 -3.05 8.87 12.41
C HIS A 34 -2.45 9.15 11.03
N VAL A 35 -1.12 9.18 10.94
CA VAL A 35 -0.41 9.38 9.67
C VAL A 35 -0.68 8.23 8.70
N PHE A 36 -0.66 6.97 9.18
CA PHE A 36 -1.02 5.82 8.35
C PHE A 36 -2.46 5.88 7.87
N ALA A 37 -3.42 6.22 8.72
CA ALA A 37 -4.82 6.35 8.31
C ALA A 37 -4.98 7.39 7.18
N TRP A 38 -4.28 8.52 7.27
CA TRP A 38 -4.27 9.53 6.23
C TRP A 38 -3.63 9.00 4.93
N PHE A 39 -2.47 8.35 5.02
CA PHE A 39 -1.77 7.78 3.87
C PHE A 39 -2.60 6.70 3.16
N PHE A 40 -3.20 5.78 3.94
CA PHE A 40 -4.08 4.74 3.42
C PHE A 40 -5.34 5.31 2.78
N SER A 41 -5.91 6.38 3.33
CA SER A 41 -7.06 7.06 2.72
C SER A 41 -6.72 7.61 1.33
N VAL A 42 -5.59 8.30 1.19
CA VAL A 42 -5.12 8.82 -0.11
C VAL A 42 -4.83 7.69 -1.09
N ALA A 43 -4.09 6.66 -0.65
CA ALA A 43 -3.78 5.50 -1.49
C ALA A 43 -5.06 4.78 -1.95
N PHE A 44 -6.04 4.63 -1.06
CA PHE A 44 -7.32 3.99 -1.39
C PHE A 44 -8.09 4.75 -2.47
N VAL A 45 -8.10 6.09 -2.42
CA VAL A 45 -8.73 6.91 -3.47
C VAL A 45 -8.03 6.71 -4.82
N ILE A 46 -6.69 6.68 -4.84
CA ILE A 46 -5.91 6.45 -6.07
C ILE A 46 -6.22 5.07 -6.66
N ILE A 47 -6.20 4.03 -5.82
CA ILE A 47 -6.53 2.66 -6.25
C ILE A 47 -7.95 2.60 -6.78
N ARG A 48 -8.91 3.25 -6.11
CA ARG A 48 -10.30 3.28 -6.53
C ARG A 48 -10.46 3.90 -7.93
N ILE A 49 -9.77 5.00 -8.21
CA ILE A 49 -9.75 5.63 -9.53
C ILE A 49 -9.17 4.66 -10.58
N ALA A 50 -8.05 4.00 -10.26
CA ALA A 50 -7.44 3.03 -11.17
C ALA A 50 -8.38 1.85 -11.47
N VAL A 51 -9.06 1.31 -10.45
CA VAL A 51 -10.04 0.22 -10.60
C VAL A 51 -11.22 0.66 -11.48
N TYR A 52 -11.75 1.87 -11.29
CA TYR A 52 -12.81 2.39 -12.17
C TYR A 52 -12.35 2.50 -13.63
N PHE A 53 -11.12 2.96 -13.86
CA PHE A 53 -10.57 3.08 -15.21
C PHE A 53 -10.45 1.71 -15.89
N VAL A 54 -9.85 0.73 -15.21
CA VAL A 54 -9.71 -0.64 -15.72
C VAL A 54 -11.07 -1.28 -15.97
N THR A 55 -12.00 -1.14 -15.03
CA THR A 55 -13.34 -1.72 -15.15
C THR A 55 -14.10 -1.09 -16.32
N SER A 56 -14.01 0.23 -16.50
CA SER A 56 -14.63 0.94 -17.62
C SER A 56 -14.12 0.44 -18.97
N ILE A 57 -12.81 0.28 -19.13
CA ILE A 57 -12.20 -0.26 -20.35
C ILE A 57 -12.66 -1.70 -20.60
N LEU A 58 -12.69 -2.53 -19.56
CA LEU A 58 -13.09 -3.93 -19.67
C LEU A 58 -14.57 -4.06 -20.07
N VAL A 59 -15.43 -3.25 -19.46
CA VAL A 59 -16.85 -3.18 -19.80
C VAL A 59 -17.03 -2.70 -21.24
N LEU A 60 -16.36 -1.62 -21.64
CA LEU A 60 -16.40 -1.11 -23.02
C LEU A 60 -15.94 -2.18 -24.02
N HIS A 61 -14.83 -2.86 -23.73
CA HIS A 61 -14.31 -3.97 -24.55
C HIS A 61 -15.35 -5.10 -24.68
N PHE A 62 -16.00 -5.47 -23.57
CA PHE A 62 -17.04 -6.49 -23.58
C PHE A 62 -18.26 -6.06 -24.42
N PHE A 63 -18.71 -4.81 -24.30
CA PHE A 63 -19.82 -4.28 -25.10
C PHE A 63 -19.51 -4.23 -26.59
N ILE A 64 -18.29 -3.83 -26.98
CA ILE A 64 -17.86 -3.85 -28.39
C ILE A 64 -17.91 -5.29 -28.92
N LYS A 65 -17.38 -6.24 -28.16
CA LYS A 65 -17.41 -7.66 -28.52
C LYS A 65 -18.84 -8.19 -28.64
N LEU A 66 -19.75 -7.78 -27.75
CA LEU A 66 -21.14 -8.20 -27.72
C LEU A 66 -21.98 -7.61 -28.87
N ILE A 67 -21.88 -6.30 -29.11
CA ILE A 67 -22.69 -5.57 -30.09
C ILE A 67 -22.28 -5.92 -31.52
N PHE A 68 -20.97 -5.97 -31.78
CA PHE A 68 -20.48 -6.19 -33.14
C PHE A 68 -20.30 -7.66 -33.48
N GLY A 69 -20.42 -8.58 -32.50
CA GLY A 69 -20.15 -10.02 -32.67
C GLY A 69 -18.75 -10.32 -33.22
N TYR A 70 -17.89 -9.30 -33.28
CA TYR A 70 -16.59 -9.32 -33.89
C TYR A 70 -15.57 -9.51 -32.78
N ASP A 71 -14.88 -10.65 -32.79
CA ASP A 71 -13.63 -10.78 -32.08
C ASP A 71 -12.61 -9.89 -32.81
N LEU A 72 -12.46 -8.62 -32.40
CA LEU A 72 -11.50 -7.69 -33.00
C LEU A 72 -10.08 -8.30 -33.04
N LEU A 73 -9.76 -9.13 -32.04
CA LEU A 73 -8.54 -9.94 -32.00
C LEU A 73 -8.48 -10.96 -33.14
N GLY A 74 -9.59 -11.63 -33.44
CA GLY A 74 -9.72 -12.54 -34.58
C GLY A 74 -9.58 -11.81 -35.92
N PHE A 75 -10.13 -10.61 -36.08
CA PHE A 75 -10.00 -9.81 -37.30
C PHE A 75 -8.57 -9.32 -37.54
N ILE A 76 -7.88 -8.84 -36.49
CA ILE A 76 -6.49 -8.39 -36.59
C ILE A 76 -5.57 -9.58 -36.89
N PHE A 77 -5.73 -10.71 -36.18
CA PHE A 77 -4.91 -11.91 -36.42
C PHE A 77 -5.24 -12.61 -37.76
N SER A 78 -6.50 -12.57 -38.22
CA SER A 78 -6.87 -13.10 -39.54
C SER A 78 -6.34 -12.22 -40.67
N SER A 79 -6.24 -10.90 -40.47
CA SER A 79 -5.66 -10.00 -41.47
C SER A 79 -4.16 -10.24 -41.70
N ILE A 80 -3.45 -10.73 -40.68
CA ILE A 80 -2.02 -11.10 -40.74
C ILE A 80 -1.82 -12.51 -41.35
N ARG A 81 -2.83 -13.38 -41.29
CA ARG A 81 -2.78 -14.74 -41.85
C ARG A 81 -3.54 -14.80 -43.18
N ARG A 82 -3.07 -14.07 -44.20
CA ARG A 82 -3.40 -14.41 -45.59
C ARG A 82 -2.33 -15.37 -46.14
N PRO A 83 -2.61 -16.67 -46.28
CA PRO A 83 -1.89 -17.47 -47.26
C PRO A 83 -2.41 -17.06 -48.64
N TRP A 84 -1.50 -17.01 -49.60
CA TRP A 84 -1.75 -16.85 -51.03
C TRP A 84 -2.96 -17.66 -51.52
#